data_AF-A0A968MZC3-F1
#
_entry.id   AF-A0A968MZC3-F1
#
_cell.length_a   1.000
_cell.length_b   1.000
_cell.length_c   1.000
_cell.angle_alpha   90.00
_cell.angle_beta   90.00
_cell.angle_gamma   90.00
#
_symmetry.space_group_name_H-M   'P 1'
#
loop_
_entity.id
_entity.type
_entity.pdbx_description
1 polymer ?
#
loop_
_entity_poly.entity_id
_entity_poly.type
_entity_poly.pdbx_seq_one_letter_code
_entity_poly.pdbx_strand_id
1 'polypeptide(L)' 'MVKGLKARGNITVNIDWENGKLVKLSLTPATDKAFVVRYGDKEIKVSPTAGKEIIIGSDFILK' A
#
# COMPACT_ATOMS: atom_id res chain seq x y z
N MET A 1 -13.29 -1.20 6.56
CA MET A 1 -12.25 -0.27 6.07
C MET A 1 -11.37 0.17 7.22
N VAL A 2 -10.06 0.19 7.01
CA VAL A 2 -9.08 0.71 7.98
C VAL A 2 -8.35 1.87 7.32
N LYS A 3 -8.38 3.06 7.92
CA LYS A 3 -7.82 4.28 7.34
C LYS A 3 -6.83 4.95 8.30
N GLY A 4 -5.82 5.61 7.76
CA GLY A 4 -4.90 6.45 8.52
C GLY A 4 -3.82 5.70 9.29
N LEU A 5 -3.54 4.44 8.95
CA LEU A 5 -2.42 3.71 9.57
C LEU A 5 -1.09 4.35 9.12
N LYS A 6 -0.12 4.41 10.02
CA LYS A 6 1.25 4.81 9.68
C LYS A 6 2.18 3.61 9.72
N ALA A 7 2.79 3.31 8.58
CA ALA A 7 3.86 2.34 8.47
C ALA A 7 5.23 3.00 8.64
N ARG A 8 6.24 2.17 8.95
CA ARG A 8 7.65 2.58 9.00
C ARG A 8 8.05 3.20 7.65
N GLY A 9 8.90 4.23 7.70
CA GLY A 9 9.22 5.03 6.51
C GLY A 9 8.26 6.21 6.27
N ASN A 10 7.40 6.52 7.25
CA ASN A 10 6.43 7.62 7.19
C ASN A 10 5.47 7.48 6.00
N ILE A 11 4.88 6.29 5.88
CA ILE A 11 3.93 5.95 4.82
C ILE A 11 2.54 5.89 5.44
N THR A 12 1.63 6.70 4.94
CA THR A 12 0.21 6.62 5.30
C THR A 12 -0.42 5.46 4.52
N VAL A 13 -1.15 4.61 5.23
CA VAL A 13 -1.74 3.38 4.70
C VAL A 13 -3.24 3.41 4.94
N ASN A 14 -4.00 3.24 3.86
CA ASN A 14 -5.43 2.98 3.91
C ASN A 14 -5.71 1.62 3.26
N ILE A 15 -6.49 0.79 3.93
CA ILE A 15 -6.76 -0.57 3.49
C ILE A 15 -8.27 -0.84 3.53
N ASP A 16 -8.79 -1.22 2.37
CA ASP A 16 -10.16 -1.69 2.21
C ASP A 16 -10.16 -3.20 2.06
N TRP A 17 -10.91 -3.83 2.96
CA TRP A 17 -11.09 -5.28 3.04
C TRP A 17 -12.57 -5.60 2.88
N GLU A 18 -12.86 -6.69 2.20
CA GLU A 18 -14.20 -7.24 2.04
C GLU A 18 -14.11 -8.77 2.10
N ASN A 19 -14.99 -9.41 2.88
CA ASN A 19 -15.00 -10.87 3.05
C ASN A 19 -13.63 -11.46 3.43
N GLY A 20 -12.86 -10.75 4.27
CA GLY A 20 -11.51 -11.15 4.71
C GLY A 20 -10.41 -11.04 3.64
N LYS A 21 -10.72 -10.51 2.45
CA LYS A 21 -9.78 -10.33 1.35
C LYS A 21 -9.48 -8.84 1.11
N LEU A 22 -8.26 -8.56 0.66
CA LEU A 22 -7.87 -7.21 0.27
C LEU A 22 -8.63 -6.80 -1.00
N VAL A 23 -9.32 -5.66 -0.95
CA VAL A 23 -10.00 -5.06 -2.10
C VAL A 23 -9.17 -3.94 -2.70
N LYS A 24 -8.65 -3.06 -1.83
CA LYS A 24 -7.84 -1.90 -2.21
C LYS A 24 -6.85 -1.56 -1.12
N LEU A 25 -5.63 -1.25 -1.52
CA LEU A 25 -4.60 -0.70 -0.66
C LEU A 25 -4.14 0.63 -1.26
N SER A 26 -4.25 1.70 -0.48
CA SER A 26 -3.73 3.03 -0.81
C SER A 26 -2.53 3.33 0.08
N LEU A 27 -1.41 3.69 -0.54
CA LEU A 27 -0.16 4.03 0.13
C LEU A 27 0.25 5.44 -0.25
N THR A 28 0.43 6.31 0.73
CA THR A 28 0.95 7.67 0.54
C THR A 28 2.26 7.81 1.30
N PRO A 29 3.41 7.61 0.64
CA PRO A 29 4.72 7.75 1.25
C PRO A 29 5.10 9.23 1.36
N ALA A 30 5.68 9.64 2.49
CA ALA A 30 6.20 10.99 2.65
C ALA A 30 7.62 11.18 2.09
N THR A 31 8.23 10.12 1.53
CA THR A 31 9.59 10.14 0.98
C THR A 31 9.68 9.27 -0.28
N ASP A 32 10.68 9.51 -1.13
CA ASP A 32 10.95 8.72 -2.34
C ASP A 32 11.65 7.38 -2.06
N LYS A 33 11.68 6.92 -0.81
CA LYS A 33 12.37 5.70 -0.43
C LYS A 33 11.58 4.48 -0.91
N ALA A 34 12.24 3.63 -1.68
CA ALA A 34 11.67 2.36 -2.09
C ALA A 34 11.30 1.50 -0.87
N PHE A 35 10.18 0.79 -0.97
CA PHE A 35 9.69 -0.11 0.06
C PHE A 35 9.08 -1.36 -0.57
N VAL A 36 8.81 -2.34 0.29
CA VAL A 36 8.26 -3.64 -0.11
C VAL A 36 6.89 -3.83 0.52
N VAL A 37 5.91 -4.20 -0.30
CA VAL A 37 4.56 -4.56 0.16
C VAL A 37 4.42 -6.07 0.05
N ARG A 38 4.03 -6.71 1.16
CA ARG A 38 3.80 -8.16 1.22
C ARG A 38 2.35 -8.47 1.56
N TYR A 39 1.78 -9.45 0.87
CA TYR A 39 0.44 -9.96 1.14
C TYR A 39 0.39 -11.48 0.87
N GLY A 40 0.37 -12.28 1.94
CA GLY A 40 0.57 -13.73 1.84
C GLY A 40 1.92 -14.04 1.21
N ASP A 41 1.92 -14.86 0.16
CA ASP A 41 3.12 -15.25 -0.60
C ASP A 41 3.50 -14.24 -1.71
N LYS A 42 2.75 -13.14 -1.84
CA LYS A 42 3.02 -12.12 -2.86
C LYS A 42 3.87 -10.98 -2.31
N GLU A 43 4.81 -10.51 -3.11
CA GLU A 43 5.68 -9.38 -2.80
C GLU A 43 5.75 -8.41 -3.99
N ILE A 44 5.62 -7.11 -3.72
CA ILE A 44 5.84 -6.05 -4.71
C ILE A 44 6.86 -5.06 -4.16
N LYS A 45 7.91 -4.81 -4.94
CA LYS A 45 8.82 -3.70 -4.69
C LYS A 45 8.26 -2.43 -5.31
N VAL A 46 8.08 -1.41 -4.50
CA VAL A 46 7.52 -0.13 -4.91
C VAL A 46 8.61 0.93 -4.81
N SER A 47 8.82 1.65 -5.92
CA SER A 47 9.67 2.84 -5.98
C SER A 47 8.76 4.06 -6.02
N PRO A 48 8.41 4.64 -4.87
CA PRO A 48 7.43 5.71 -4.81
C PRO A 48 8.02 7.07 -5.19
N THR A 49 7.12 8.02 -5.43
CA THR A 49 7.41 9.45 -5.34
C THR A 49 6.70 10.01 -4.10
N ALA A 50 7.38 10.83 -3.32
CA ALA A 50 6.90 11.43 -2.10
C ALA A 50 5.60 12.21 -2.35
N GLY A 51 4.62 12.00 -1.49
CA GLY A 51 3.29 12.60 -1.57
C GLY A 51 2.38 11.99 -2.63
N LYS A 52 2.88 11.12 -3.52
CA LYS A 52 2.06 10.48 -4.54
C LYS A 52 1.36 9.25 -3.98
N GLU A 53 0.04 9.20 -4.08
CA GLU A 53 -0.74 8.01 -3.71
C GLU A 53 -0.47 6.87 -4.71
N ILE A 54 -0.22 5.69 -4.17
CA ILE A 54 -0.06 4.44 -4.90
C ILE A 54 -1.23 3.53 -4.55
N ILE A 55 -1.90 3.01 -5.58
CA ILE A 55 -3.06 2.15 -5.42
C ILE A 55 -2.71 0.73 -5.86
N ILE A 56 -2.99 -0.24 -5.00
CA ILE A 56 -2.85 -1.67 -5.27
C ILE A 56 -4.25 -2.29 -5.17
N GLY A 57 -4.65 -3.00 -6.23
CA GLY A 57 -5.95 -3.68 -6.32
C GLY A 57 -5.96 -5.06 -5.65
N SER A 58 -7.11 -5.72 -5.70
CA SER A 58 -7.34 -7.08 -5.16
C SER A 58 -6.51 -8.17 -5.85
N ASP A 59 -6.07 -7.92 -7.08
CA ASP A 59 -5.10 -8.71 -7.83
C ASP A 59 -3.68 -8.62 -7.28
N PHE A 60 -3.44 -7.63 -6.40
CA PHE A 60 -2.12 -7.27 -5.89
C PHE A 60 -1.19 -6.84 -7.03
N ILE A 61 -1.72 -5.97 -7.90
CA ILE A 61 -0.99 -5.33 -9.00
C ILE A 61 -1.07 -3.81 -8.81
N LEU A 62 0.02 -3.12 -9.12
CA LEU A 62 0.08 -1.65 -9.14
C LEU A 62 -0.82 -1.12 -10.26
N LYS A 63 -1.73 -0.20 -9.91
CA LYS A 63 -2.61 0.48 -10.86
C LYS A 63 -2.21 1.93 -11.09
#